data_AF-A0A651HAR4-F1
#
_entry.id   AF-A0A651HAR4-F1
#
_cell.length_a   1.000
_cell.length_b   1.000
_cell.length_c   1.000
_cell.angle_alpha   90.00
_cell.angle_beta   90.00
_cell.angle_gamma   90.00
#
_symmetry.space_group_name_H-M   'P 1'
#
loop_
_entity.id
_entity.type
_entity.pdbx_description
1 polymer ?
#
loop_
_entity_poly.entity_id
_entity_poly.type
_entity_poly.pdbx_seq_one_letter_code
_entity_poly.pdbx_strand_id
1 'polypeptide(L)'
;MRQRLFHNPGNDSLNLPNTLEQARQARALGIKFLLNCHYSDTWADPKHQHPPAAWKGLEGAELEAAVRDYTRDSMVAFREAGVMPGMVQNGNEISVGMLWPHGRLAENWEALASLVRAGIEGVEAGRGDAPRPEILVQIERSGSWTDTKWFFDHFLE
;
A
#
# COMPACT_ATOMS: atom_id res chain seq x y z
N MET A 1 15.46 3.91 3.74
CA MET A 1 15.28 3.48 2.33
C MET A 1 13.78 3.34 2.04
N ARG A 2 13.31 3.56 0.80
CA ARG A 2 11.90 3.34 0.40
C ARG A 2 11.85 2.30 -0.71
N GLN A 3 11.01 1.28 -0.58
CA GLN A 3 10.84 0.20 -1.54
C GLN A 3 9.42 0.15 -2.07
N ARG A 4 9.27 0.04 -3.39
CA ARG A 4 7.97 -0.15 -4.05
C ARG A 4 7.70 -1.64 -4.18
N LEU A 5 6.45 -2.03 -3.99
CA LEU A 5 6.00 -3.40 -4.13
C LEU A 5 4.76 -3.42 -5.04
N PHE A 6 4.90 -4.08 -6.19
CA PHE A 6 3.81 -4.38 -7.11
C PHE A 6 3.23 -5.78 -6.79
N HIS A 7 1.96 -5.99 -7.13
CA HIS A 7 1.22 -7.20 -6.80
C HIS A 7 1.75 -8.42 -7.59
N ASN A 8 1.68 -8.37 -8.92
CA ASN A 8 2.25 -9.38 -9.80
C ASN A 8 2.80 -8.74 -11.08
N PRO A 9 4.05 -8.20 -11.04
CA PRO A 9 4.57 -7.41 -12.13
C PRO A 9 5.26 -8.22 -13.24
N GLY A 10 5.04 -9.54 -13.28
CA GLY A 10 5.71 -10.44 -14.21
C GLY A 10 7.23 -10.46 -13.99
N ASN A 11 7.98 -10.02 -15.00
CA ASN A 11 9.46 -10.02 -14.96
C ASN A 11 10.07 -8.75 -14.33
N ASP A 12 9.26 -7.78 -13.88
CA ASP A 12 9.80 -6.62 -13.17
C ASP A 12 10.37 -7.03 -11.80
N SER A 13 11.41 -6.32 -11.38
CA SER A 13 12.09 -6.50 -10.10
C SER A 13 11.33 -5.91 -8.90
N LEU A 14 10.26 -5.13 -9.11
CA LEU A 14 9.43 -4.56 -8.03
C LEU A 14 8.43 -5.58 -7.47
N ASN A 15 8.90 -6.80 -7.20
CA ASN A 15 8.14 -7.94 -6.67
C ASN A 15 8.60 -8.34 -5.26
N LEU A 16 7.76 -9.08 -4.54
CA LEU A 16 8.00 -9.46 -3.15
C LEU A 16 9.34 -10.19 -2.92
N PRO A 17 9.74 -11.21 -3.71
CA PRO A 17 11.04 -11.87 -3.54
C PRO A 17 12.23 -10.90 -3.58
N ASN A 18 12.28 -10.01 -4.57
CA ASN A 18 13.36 -9.05 -4.70
C ASN A 18 13.31 -7.95 -3.63
N THR A 19 12.11 -7.51 -3.25
CA THR A 19 11.92 -6.55 -2.14
C THR A 19 12.42 -7.14 -0.81
N LEU A 20 12.14 -8.42 -0.53
CA LEU A 20 12.65 -9.13 0.65
C LEU A 20 14.17 -9.22 0.65
N GLU A 21 14.79 -9.50 -0.50
CA GLU A 21 16.25 -9.55 -0.62
C GLU A 21 16.89 -8.20 -0.31
N GLN A 22 16.40 -7.13 -0.92
CA GLN A 22 16.86 -5.78 -0.61
C GLN A 22 16.60 -5.39 0.85
N ALA A 23 15.51 -5.87 1.47
CA ALA A 23 15.22 -5.64 2.88
C ALA A 23 16.22 -6.36 3.81
N ARG A 24 16.67 -7.57 3.45
CA ARG A 24 17.75 -8.28 4.17
C ARG A 24 19.06 -7.50 4.13
N GLN A 25 19.41 -7.00 2.95
CA GLN A 25 20.61 -6.19 2.76
C GLN A 25 20.54 -4.88 3.58
N ALA A 26 19.39 -4.20 3.56
CA ALA A 26 19.19 -3.00 4.37
C ALA A 26 19.28 -3.29 5.88
N ARG A 27 18.69 -4.41 6.35
CA ARG A 27 18.80 -4.82 7.76
C ARG A 27 20.25 -5.10 8.16
N ALA A 28 21.02 -5.78 7.31
CA ALA A 28 22.44 -6.05 7.58
C ALA A 28 23.27 -4.77 7.75
N LEU A 29 22.83 -3.65 7.14
CA LEU A 29 23.43 -2.33 7.26
C LEU A 29 22.80 -1.46 8.36
N GLY A 30 21.83 -1.98 9.14
CA GLY A 30 21.11 -1.21 10.17
C GLY A 30 20.15 -0.15 9.61
N ILE A 31 19.80 -0.23 8.32
CA ILE A 31 18.94 0.75 7.64
C ILE A 31 17.48 0.35 7.81
N LYS A 32 16.68 1.25 8.38
CA LYS A 32 15.21 1.12 8.35
C LYS A 32 14.67 1.39 6.95
N PHE A 33 13.60 0.68 6.58
CA PHE A 33 12.93 0.89 5.31
C PHE A 33 11.42 1.12 5.44
N LEU A 34 10.91 1.89 4.49
CA LEU A 34 9.50 2.11 4.19
C LEU A 34 9.10 1.17 3.05
N LEU A 35 8.10 0.32 3.28
CA LEU A 35 7.45 -0.46 2.23
C LEU A 35 6.28 0.35 1.66
N ASN A 36 6.23 0.47 0.34
CA ASN A 36 5.13 1.08 -0.39
C ASN A 36 4.39 0.03 -1.22
N CYS A 37 3.20 -0.35 -0.74
CA CYS A 37 2.29 -1.25 -1.45
C CYS A 37 1.52 -0.45 -2.50
N HIS A 38 1.83 -0.66 -3.78
CA HIS A 38 1.17 0.06 -4.86
C HIS A 38 -0.26 -0.41 -5.12
N TYR A 39 -0.62 -1.63 -4.71
CA TYR A 39 -1.89 -2.27 -5.05
C TYR A 39 -2.18 -2.25 -6.56
N SER A 40 -1.15 -2.51 -7.36
CA SER A 40 -1.22 -2.64 -8.81
C SER A 40 -0.12 -3.59 -9.27
N ASP A 41 -0.28 -4.18 -10.45
CA ASP A 41 0.78 -4.98 -11.11
C ASP A 41 1.86 -4.08 -11.72
N THR A 42 1.64 -2.76 -11.76
CA THR A 42 2.59 -1.79 -12.30
C THR A 42 2.54 -0.48 -11.50
N TRP A 43 3.07 0.60 -12.08
CA TRP A 43 3.05 1.93 -11.50
C TRP A 43 1.63 2.38 -11.17
N ALA A 44 1.48 2.95 -9.97
CA ALA A 44 0.26 3.57 -9.48
C ALA A 44 0.57 5.03 -9.16
N ASP A 45 -0.18 5.96 -9.74
CA ASP A 45 0.00 7.41 -9.68
C ASP A 45 -1.36 8.10 -9.96
N PRO A 46 -1.47 9.44 -9.90
CA PRO A 46 -2.75 10.12 -10.10
C PRO A 46 -3.39 9.98 -11.48
N LYS A 47 -2.67 9.45 -12.46
CA LYS A 47 -3.18 9.13 -13.81
C LYS A 47 -3.46 7.64 -13.98
N HIS A 48 -2.88 6.79 -13.14
CA HIS A 48 -2.97 5.34 -13.22
C HIS A 48 -3.20 4.72 -11.84
N GLN A 49 -4.39 4.17 -11.58
CA GLN A 49 -4.68 3.43 -10.35
C GLN A 49 -5.36 2.09 -10.68
N HIS A 50 -4.82 1.39 -11.67
CA HIS A 50 -5.41 0.13 -12.15
C HIS A 50 -5.24 -0.98 -11.10
N PRO A 51 -6.32 -1.71 -10.76
CA PRO A 51 -6.21 -2.85 -9.88
C PRO A 51 -5.34 -3.93 -10.53
N PRO A 52 -4.70 -4.81 -9.73
CA PRO A 52 -4.05 -6.00 -10.23
C PRO A 52 -5.01 -6.83 -11.08
N ALA A 53 -4.48 -7.55 -12.08
CA ALA A 53 -5.28 -8.39 -12.95
C ALA A 53 -6.07 -9.45 -12.17
N ALA A 54 -5.50 -9.96 -11.06
CA ALA A 54 -6.14 -10.92 -10.17
C ALA A 54 -7.39 -10.36 -9.46
N TRP A 55 -7.52 -9.04 -9.34
CA TRP A 55 -8.61 -8.37 -8.64
C TRP A 55 -9.59 -7.70 -9.62
N LYS A 56 -9.46 -7.99 -10.92
CA LYS A 56 -10.32 -7.41 -11.94
C LYS A 56 -11.79 -7.78 -11.69
N GLY A 57 -12.62 -6.76 -11.49
CA GLY A 57 -14.05 -6.92 -11.25
C GLY A 57 -14.43 -7.15 -9.78
N LEU A 58 -13.47 -7.20 -8.86
CA LEU A 58 -13.78 -7.19 -7.43
C LEU A 58 -14.20 -5.78 -6.99
N GLU A 59 -15.19 -5.72 -6.12
CA GLU A 59 -15.73 -4.47 -5.57
C GLU A 59 -16.12 -4.65 -4.09
N GLY A 60 -16.24 -3.55 -3.36
CA GLY A 60 -16.71 -3.52 -1.97
C GLY A 60 -15.93 -4.47 -1.08
N ALA A 61 -16.66 -5.24 -0.27
CA ALA A 61 -16.08 -6.18 0.69
C ALA A 61 -15.13 -7.23 0.06
N GLU A 62 -15.34 -7.63 -1.19
CA GLU A 62 -14.45 -8.58 -1.86
C GLU A 62 -13.10 -7.94 -2.22
N LEU A 63 -13.12 -6.69 -2.70
CA LEU A 63 -11.90 -5.95 -2.99
C LEU A 63 -11.16 -5.57 -1.70
N GLU A 64 -11.87 -5.15 -0.66
CA GLU A 64 -11.30 -4.90 0.67
C GLU A 64 -10.63 -6.16 1.23
N ALA A 65 -11.29 -7.32 1.14
CA ALA A 65 -10.70 -8.59 1.55
C ALA A 65 -9.41 -8.91 0.76
N ALA A 66 -9.40 -8.70 -0.56
CA ALA A 66 -8.21 -8.91 -1.39
C ALA A 66 -7.04 -7.99 -0.97
N VAL A 67 -7.31 -6.70 -0.70
CA VAL A 67 -6.31 -5.75 -0.20
C VAL A 67 -5.76 -6.20 1.15
N ARG A 68 -6.64 -6.53 2.10
CA ARG A 68 -6.25 -7.00 3.44
C ARG A 68 -5.39 -8.25 3.36
N ASP A 69 -5.81 -9.23 2.57
CA ASP A 69 -5.14 -10.53 2.47
C ASP A 69 -3.76 -10.39 1.82
N TYR A 70 -3.65 -9.62 0.74
CA TYR A 70 -2.36 -9.36 0.10
C TYR A 70 -1.37 -8.63 1.03
N THR A 71 -1.85 -7.64 1.79
CA THR A 71 -0.99 -6.92 2.73
C THR A 71 -0.60 -7.78 3.92
N ARG A 72 -1.51 -8.62 4.42
CA ARG A 72 -1.22 -9.62 5.45
C ARG A 72 -0.13 -10.56 4.97
N ASP A 73 -0.30 -11.18 3.80
CA ASP A 73 0.61 -12.21 3.31
C ASP A 73 1.99 -11.62 3.01
N SER A 74 2.04 -10.38 2.50
CA SER A 74 3.28 -9.62 2.36
C SER A 74 3.98 -9.41 3.72
N MET A 75 3.25 -8.95 4.74
CA MET A 75 3.82 -8.74 6.08
C MET A 75 4.27 -10.04 6.74
N VAL A 76 3.54 -11.15 6.54
CA VAL A 76 3.95 -12.48 6.98
C VAL A 76 5.30 -12.84 6.37
N ALA A 77 5.49 -12.63 5.07
CA ALA A 77 6.76 -12.91 4.40
C ALA A 77 7.91 -12.05 4.95
N PHE A 78 7.69 -10.75 5.21
CA PHE A 78 8.71 -9.88 5.85
C PHE A 78 9.03 -10.31 7.27
N ARG A 79 8.03 -10.73 8.05
CA ARG A 79 8.18 -11.22 9.42
C ARG A 79 9.00 -12.51 9.45
N GLU A 80 8.65 -13.48 8.63
CA GLU A 80 9.34 -14.78 8.54
C GLU A 80 10.77 -14.64 8.04
N ALA A 81 11.02 -13.70 7.12
CA ALA A 81 12.35 -13.33 6.71
C ALA A 81 13.12 -12.51 7.76
N GLY A 82 12.48 -12.15 8.88
CA GLY A 82 13.07 -11.34 9.93
C GLY A 82 13.50 -9.98 9.41
N VAL A 83 12.70 -9.30 8.59
CA VAL A 83 13.01 -8.00 7.98
C VAL A 83 11.78 -7.10 7.93
N MET A 84 11.01 -7.06 9.02
CA MET A 84 9.81 -6.21 9.10
C MET A 84 10.13 -4.74 8.74
N PRO A 85 9.28 -4.07 7.93
CA PRO A 85 9.42 -2.66 7.62
C PRO A 85 9.23 -1.78 8.86
N GLY A 86 9.88 -0.61 8.87
CA GLY A 86 9.64 0.40 9.92
C GLY A 86 8.37 1.22 9.67
N MET A 87 7.97 1.33 8.41
CA MET A 87 6.78 2.06 7.98
C MET A 87 6.16 1.35 6.77
N VAL A 88 4.84 1.39 6.65
CA VAL A 88 4.07 0.87 5.51
C VAL A 88 3.20 1.96 4.94
N GLN A 89 3.28 2.14 3.62
CA GLN A 89 2.44 3.03 2.85
C GLN A 89 1.40 2.19 2.08
N ASN A 90 0.13 2.43 2.38
CA ASN A 90 -1.01 1.73 1.79
C ASN A 90 -1.53 2.53 0.58
N GLY A 91 -1.08 2.16 -0.62
CA GLY A 91 -1.36 2.87 -1.87
C GLY A 91 -0.33 3.97 -2.17
N ASN A 92 -0.14 4.29 -3.45
CA ASN A 92 0.81 5.33 -3.89
C ASN A 92 0.07 6.51 -4.53
N GLU A 93 0.34 7.72 -4.02
CA GLU A 93 -0.18 8.99 -4.54
C GLU A 93 -1.71 8.96 -4.74
N ILE A 94 -2.41 8.70 -3.64
CA ILE A 94 -3.85 8.38 -3.64
C ILE A 94 -4.77 9.61 -3.59
N SER A 95 -4.28 10.78 -4.03
CA SER A 95 -5.05 12.04 -4.01
C SER A 95 -6.33 11.99 -4.86
N VAL A 96 -6.37 11.04 -5.79
CA VAL A 96 -7.49 10.74 -6.71
C VAL A 96 -8.08 9.36 -6.43
N GLY A 97 -7.79 8.81 -5.25
CA GLY A 97 -8.15 7.46 -4.83
C GLY A 97 -7.18 6.38 -5.31
N MET A 98 -7.59 5.12 -5.23
CA MET A 98 -6.81 3.95 -5.67
C MET A 98 -7.73 2.83 -6.16
N LEU A 99 -7.20 1.81 -6.83
CA LEU A 99 -7.97 0.62 -7.26
C LEU A 99 -9.25 0.98 -8.05
N TRP A 100 -9.07 1.71 -9.15
CA TRP A 100 -10.17 2.21 -9.98
C TRP A 100 -10.91 1.08 -10.73
N PRO A 101 -12.25 1.20 -10.94
CA PRO A 101 -13.07 2.36 -10.61
C PRO A 101 -13.57 2.42 -9.17
N HIS A 102 -13.50 1.32 -8.41
CA HIS A 102 -14.14 1.21 -7.10
C HIS A 102 -13.68 2.29 -6.11
N GLY A 103 -12.36 2.40 -5.90
CA GLY A 103 -11.79 3.39 -4.99
C GLY A 103 -11.43 4.72 -5.66
N ARG A 104 -12.01 5.04 -6.83
CA ARG A 104 -11.75 6.33 -7.50
C ARG A 104 -12.41 7.47 -6.73
N LEU A 105 -11.64 8.51 -6.44
CA LEU A 105 -12.12 9.67 -5.68
C LEU A 105 -12.87 10.64 -6.60
N ALA A 106 -14.11 10.29 -6.95
CA ALA A 106 -15.13 11.20 -7.46
C ALA A 106 -16.16 11.45 -6.34
N GLU A 107 -15.69 11.94 -5.18
CA GLU A 107 -16.44 12.11 -3.92
C GLU A 107 -16.73 10.81 -3.12
N ASN A 108 -16.24 9.65 -3.58
CA ASN A 108 -16.37 8.38 -2.86
C ASN A 108 -15.29 8.18 -1.78
N TRP A 109 -15.35 8.99 -0.73
CA TRP A 109 -14.41 8.93 0.40
C TRP A 109 -14.49 7.61 1.17
N GLU A 110 -15.70 7.08 1.35
CA GLU A 110 -15.94 5.84 2.09
C GLU A 110 -15.22 4.65 1.44
N ALA A 111 -15.28 4.50 0.12
CA ALA A 111 -14.57 3.43 -0.57
C ALA A 111 -13.05 3.57 -0.43
N LEU A 112 -12.50 4.78 -0.59
CA LEU A 112 -11.06 5.01 -0.40
C LEU A 112 -10.63 4.69 1.04
N ALA A 113 -11.36 5.20 2.03
CA ALA A 113 -11.08 4.97 3.44
C ALA A 113 -11.16 3.47 3.80
N SER A 114 -12.15 2.76 3.28
CA SER A 114 -12.33 1.31 3.52
C SER A 114 -11.20 0.49 2.94
N LEU A 115 -10.71 0.82 1.74
CA LEU A 115 -9.56 0.15 1.15
C LEU A 115 -8.24 0.45 1.91
N VAL A 116 -8.03 1.69 2.36
CA VAL A 116 -6.86 2.01 3.20
C VAL A 116 -6.94 1.29 4.55
N ARG A 117 -8.13 1.24 5.16
CA ARG A 117 -8.38 0.50 6.41
C ARG A 117 -8.09 -1.00 6.23
N ALA A 118 -8.55 -1.60 5.14
CA ALA A 118 -8.25 -2.99 4.80
C ALA A 118 -6.73 -3.24 4.70
N GLY A 119 -5.97 -2.32 4.10
CA GLY A 119 -4.51 -2.38 4.08
C GLY A 119 -3.89 -2.35 5.49
N ILE A 120 -4.37 -1.45 6.36
CA ILE A 120 -3.93 -1.36 7.77
C ILE A 120 -4.26 -2.65 8.54
N GLU A 121 -5.46 -3.19 8.36
CA GLU A 121 -5.86 -4.48 8.95
C GLU A 121 -4.96 -5.63 8.49
N GLY A 122 -4.57 -5.63 7.21
CA GLY A 122 -3.59 -6.57 6.67
C GLY A 122 -2.24 -6.44 7.37
N VAL A 123 -1.79 -5.19 7.62
CA VAL A 123 -0.54 -4.96 8.39
C VAL A 123 -0.64 -5.54 9.79
N GLU A 124 -1.74 -5.30 10.51
CA GLU A 124 -1.97 -5.83 11.86
C GLU A 124 -2.02 -7.35 11.88
N ALA A 125 -2.76 -7.96 10.96
CA ALA A 125 -2.88 -9.41 10.87
C ALA A 125 -1.55 -10.08 10.51
N GLY A 126 -0.75 -9.45 9.65
CA GLY A 126 0.50 -10.02 9.14
C GLY A 126 1.73 -9.75 10.00
N ARG A 127 1.72 -8.74 10.89
CA ARG A 127 2.89 -8.47 11.75
C ARG A 127 3.04 -9.48 12.90
N GLY A 128 1.97 -10.16 13.31
CA GLY A 128 1.99 -11.02 14.51
C GLY A 128 2.47 -10.26 15.74
N ASP A 129 3.48 -10.77 16.44
CA ASP A 129 4.07 -10.11 17.62
C ASP A 129 5.18 -9.10 17.28
N ALA A 130 5.50 -8.91 15.98
CA ALA A 130 6.48 -7.90 15.60
C ALA A 130 5.97 -6.48 15.92
N PRO A 131 6.89 -5.53 16.21
CA PRO A 131 6.53 -4.12 16.39
C PRO A 131 5.69 -3.62 15.22
N ARG A 132 4.63 -2.86 15.54
CA ARG A 132 3.76 -2.26 14.54
C ARG A 132 4.55 -1.24 13.69
N PRO A 133 4.59 -1.40 12.36
CA PRO A 133 5.14 -0.37 11.48
C PRO A 133 4.30 0.92 11.56
N GLU A 134 4.94 2.07 11.39
CA GLU A 134 4.20 3.32 11.18
C GLU A 134 3.37 3.23 9.89
N ILE A 135 2.19 3.85 9.87
CA ILE A 135 1.32 3.87 8.69
C ILE A 135 1.46 5.23 8.00
N LEU A 136 1.76 5.21 6.70
CA LEU A 136 1.85 6.39 5.85
C LEU A 136 0.71 6.43 4.84
N VAL A 137 0.03 7.57 4.77
CA VAL A 137 -0.86 7.95 3.66
C VAL A 137 -0.11 8.98 2.81
N GLN A 138 0.10 8.68 1.53
CA GLN A 138 0.83 9.56 0.62
C GLN A 138 -0.09 10.16 -0.45
N ILE A 139 -0.02 11.49 -0.59
CA ILE A 139 -0.53 12.24 -1.74
C ILE A 139 0.62 13.02 -2.40
N GLU A 140 0.54 13.26 -3.70
CA GLU A 140 1.54 14.02 -4.49
C GLU A 140 1.37 15.55 -4.38
N ARG A 141 0.33 16.00 -3.67
CA ARG A 141 -0.11 17.41 -3.58
C ARG A 141 0.73 18.32 -2.67
N SER A 142 1.97 17.94 -2.37
CA SER A 142 2.85 18.66 -1.45
C SER A 142 3.13 20.13 -1.83
N GLY A 143 2.95 20.48 -3.11
CA GLY A 143 3.07 21.87 -3.59
C GLY A 143 1.84 22.76 -3.34
N SER A 144 0.72 22.22 -2.85
CA SER A 144 -0.50 22.98 -2.54
C SER A 144 -0.98 22.63 -1.13
N TRP A 145 -0.87 23.59 -0.20
CA TRP A 145 -1.45 23.44 1.14
C TRP A 145 -2.97 23.30 1.07
N THR A 146 -3.63 24.05 0.19
CA THR A 146 -5.09 23.97 0.01
C THR A 146 -5.53 22.57 -0.38
N ASP A 147 -4.90 21.98 -1.40
CA ASP A 147 -5.24 20.62 -1.87
C ASP A 147 -4.91 19.57 -0.80
N THR A 148 -3.75 19.71 -0.14
CA THR A 148 -3.32 18.80 0.91
C THR A 148 -4.27 18.82 2.09
N LYS A 149 -4.63 20.01 2.57
CA LYS A 149 -5.57 20.17 3.68
C LYS A 149 -6.93 19.63 3.30
N TRP A 150 -7.44 19.99 2.11
CA TRP A 150 -8.72 19.50 1.62
C TRP A 150 -8.79 17.97 1.60
N PHE A 151 -7.74 17.30 1.12
CA PHE A 151 -7.71 15.84 1.11
C PHE A 151 -7.81 15.24 2.52
N PHE A 152 -6.97 15.71 3.45
CA PHE A 152 -6.92 15.14 4.80
C PHE A 152 -8.09 15.56 5.68
N ASP A 153 -8.73 16.70 5.42
CA ASP A 153 -9.97 17.10 6.10
C ASP A 153 -11.09 16.08 5.82
N HIS A 154 -11.25 15.62 4.57
CA HIS A 154 -12.33 14.69 4.19
C HIS A 154 -11.94 13.22 4.40
N PHE A 155 -10.66 12.88 4.28
CA PHE A 155 -10.21 11.49 4.45
C PHE A 155 -10.30 10.99 5.90
N LEU A 156 -10.29 11.90 6.88
CA LEU A 156 -10.32 11.58 8.32
C LEU A 156 -11.73 11.66 8.95
N GLU A 157 -12.73 12.07 8.18
CA GLU A 157 -14.16 12.06 8.58
C GLU A 157 -14.75 10.64 8.51
#